data_AF-A0A1Q2SM07-F1
#
_entry.id   AF-A0A1Q2SM07-F1
#
_cell.length_a   1.000
_cell.length_b   1.000
_cell.length_c   1.000
_cell.angle_alpha   90.00
_cell.angle_beta   90.00
_cell.angle_gamma   90.00
#
_symmetry.space_group_name_H-M   'P 1'
#
loop_
_entity.id
_entity.type
_entity.pdbx_description
1 polymer ?
#
loop_
_entity_poly.entity_id
_entity_poly.type
_entity_poly.pdbx_seq_one_letter_code
_entity_poly.pdbx_strand_id
1 'polypeptide(L)'
;MAAPSLKTSRLLLRQWHDKDLPLFATMNADPQVMEFFPAPLDKRASDELVFTIQANLKTSLFGLWAVEILDVARFAGFIGLSVPRLEAPFMPAIEIAWRLALEYWGEGYATEGAQAVLKYGFEVLKLPEIIAFTAAINLRSIRVMQRI
;
A
#
# COMPACT_ATOMS: atom_id res chain seq x y z
N MET A 1 8.50 14.84 10.42
CA MET A 1 7.93 15.48 9.21
C MET A 1 7.00 14.46 8.56
N ALA A 2 5.84 14.87 8.05
CA ALA A 2 4.89 13.97 7.42
C ALA A 2 5.34 13.56 6.02
N ALA A 3 4.92 12.37 5.57
CA ALA A 3 5.19 11.89 4.23
C ALA A 3 4.50 12.79 3.19
N PRO A 4 5.20 13.21 2.11
CA PRO A 4 4.60 14.03 1.06
C PRO A 4 3.57 13.21 0.28
N SER A 5 2.73 13.89 -0.51
CA SER A 5 1.93 13.18 -1.52
C SER A 5 2.77 12.93 -2.78
N LEU A 6 2.56 11.80 -3.43
CA LEU A 6 3.21 11.44 -4.69
C LEU A 6 2.17 11.42 -5.81
N LYS A 7 2.50 11.99 -6.97
CA LYS A 7 1.61 12.07 -8.12
C LYS A 7 2.23 11.38 -9.33
N THR A 8 1.42 10.64 -10.06
CA THR A 8 1.78 10.00 -11.33
C THR A 8 0.85 10.51 -12.44
N SER A 9 0.85 9.86 -13.60
CA SER A 9 -0.07 10.21 -14.68
C SER A 9 -1.53 9.94 -14.31
N ARG A 10 -1.81 8.85 -13.58
CA ARG A 10 -3.19 8.43 -13.23
C ARG A 10 -3.49 8.43 -11.73
N LEU A 11 -2.47 8.51 -10.86
CA LEU A 11 -2.64 8.30 -9.43
C LEU A 11 -2.20 9.51 -8.61
N LEU A 12 -2.89 9.68 -7.48
CA LEU A 12 -2.46 10.50 -6.36
C LEU A 12 -2.32 9.59 -5.13
N LEU A 13 -1.10 9.41 -4.66
CA LEU A 13 -0.76 8.73 -3.41
C LEU A 13 -0.71 9.79 -2.33
N ARG A 14 -1.70 9.78 -1.43
CA ARG A 14 -1.96 10.87 -0.50
C ARG A 14 -2.11 10.39 0.94
N GLN A 15 -2.21 11.37 1.84
CA GLN A 15 -2.68 11.12 3.20
C GLN A 15 -4.11 10.55 3.18
N TRP A 16 -4.44 9.77 4.20
CA TRP A 16 -5.77 9.19 4.38
C TRP A 16 -6.75 10.23 4.93
N HIS A 17 -8.00 10.13 4.49
CA HIS A 17 -9.13 10.93 4.98
C HIS A 17 -10.18 10.04 5.64
N ASP A 18 -10.99 10.60 6.54
CA ASP A 18 -12.06 9.85 7.24
C ASP A 18 -13.06 9.18 6.28
N LYS A 19 -13.23 9.75 5.07
CA LYS A 19 -14.08 9.21 4.02
C LYS A 19 -13.53 7.93 3.37
N ASP A 20 -12.24 7.65 3.54
CA ASP A 20 -11.59 6.44 3.02
C ASP A 20 -11.86 5.23 3.92
N LEU A 21 -12.11 5.44 5.22
CA LEU A 21 -12.23 4.38 6.23
C LEU A 21 -13.35 3.37 5.91
N PRO A 22 -14.60 3.78 5.58
CA PRO A 22 -15.64 2.83 5.20
C PRO A 22 -15.29 2.03 3.96
N LEU A 23 -14.67 2.66 2.96
CA LEU A 23 -14.26 2.00 1.70
C LEU A 23 -13.13 0.99 1.95
N PHE A 24 -12.18 1.34 2.83
CA PHE A 24 -11.12 0.44 3.25
C PHE A 24 -11.65 -0.77 4.03
N ALA A 25 -12.63 -0.57 4.92
CA ALA A 25 -13.29 -1.66 5.63
C ALA A 25 -14.02 -2.60 4.68
N THR A 26 -14.77 -2.07 3.69
CA THR A 26 -15.40 -2.90 2.65
C THR A 26 -14.35 -3.69 1.85
N MET A 27 -13.26 -3.05 1.44
CA MET A 27 -12.18 -3.70 0.71
C MET A 27 -11.51 -4.83 1.52
N ASN A 28 -11.26 -4.63 2.81
CA ASN A 28 -10.65 -5.66 3.66
C ASN A 28 -11.64 -6.78 4.06
N ALA A 29 -12.94 -6.56 3.93
CA ALA A 29 -13.94 -7.60 4.13
C ALA A 29 -14.12 -8.50 2.90
N ASP A 30 -13.61 -8.08 1.72
CA ASP A 30 -13.69 -8.85 0.49
C ASP A 30 -12.73 -10.06 0.53
N PRO A 31 -13.27 -11.30 0.47
CA PRO A 31 -12.44 -12.51 0.50
C PRO A 31 -11.51 -12.65 -0.71
N GLN A 32 -11.81 -12.01 -1.84
CA GLN A 32 -10.91 -12.01 -3.00
C GLN A 32 -9.71 -11.10 -2.78
N VAL A 33 -9.92 -9.93 -2.16
CA VAL A 33 -8.81 -9.02 -1.80
C VAL A 33 -7.93 -9.65 -0.72
N MET A 34 -8.54 -10.38 0.20
CA MET A 34 -7.87 -10.99 1.35
C MET A 34 -7.49 -12.47 1.17
N GLU A 35 -7.61 -13.00 -0.05
CA GLU A 35 -7.43 -14.43 -0.40
C GLU A 35 -6.11 -15.02 0.14
N PHE A 36 -5.04 -14.22 0.16
CA PHE A 36 -3.70 -14.65 0.58
C PHE A 36 -3.30 -14.16 1.98
N PHE A 37 -4.28 -13.65 2.75
CA PHE A 37 -4.13 -13.28 4.15
C PHE A 37 -4.81 -14.31 5.05
N PRO A 38 -4.52 -14.36 6.36
CA PRO A 38 -5.12 -15.34 7.26
C PRO A 38 -6.66 -15.32 7.29
N ALA A 39 -7.25 -14.14 7.17
CA ALA A 39 -8.69 -13.93 7.06
C ALA A 39 -9.00 -12.52 6.52
N PRO A 40 -10.21 -12.29 5.97
CA PRO A 40 -10.75 -10.94 5.81
C PRO A 40 -10.81 -10.20 7.15
N LEU A 41 -10.70 -8.88 7.11
CA LEU A 41 -10.82 -8.05 8.31
C LEU A 41 -12.26 -7.60 8.49
N ASP A 42 -12.73 -7.62 9.73
CA ASP A 42 -13.94 -6.89 10.09
C ASP A 42 -13.69 -5.37 10.12
N LYS A 43 -14.75 -4.61 10.37
CA LYS A 43 -14.67 -3.15 10.45
C LYS A 43 -13.69 -2.68 11.54
N ARG A 44 -13.71 -3.31 12.71
CA ARG A 44 -12.88 -2.89 13.85
C ARG A 44 -11.40 -3.10 13.55
N ALA A 45 -11.04 -4.27 13.03
CA ALA A 45 -9.67 -4.58 12.63
C ALA A 45 -9.20 -3.68 11.48
N SER A 46 -10.09 -3.31 10.56
CA SER A 46 -9.79 -2.33 9.51
C SER A 46 -9.54 -0.92 10.07
N ASP A 47 -10.34 -0.49 11.04
CA ASP A 47 -10.18 0.80 11.74
C ASP A 47 -8.87 0.85 12.56
N GLU A 48 -8.50 -0.24 13.22
CA GLU A 48 -7.23 -0.35 13.96
C GLU A 48 -6.01 -0.28 13.02
N LEU A 49 -6.10 -0.94 11.87
CA LEU A 49 -5.05 -0.92 10.85
C LEU A 49 -4.87 0.47 10.26
N VAL A 50 -5.94 1.12 9.81
CA VAL A 50 -5.86 2.45 9.20
C VAL A 50 -5.44 3.52 10.22
N PHE A 51 -5.82 3.40 11.49
CA PHE A 51 -5.32 4.28 12.55
C PHE A 51 -3.80 4.22 12.67
N THR A 52 -3.24 3.00 12.66
CA THR A 52 -1.78 2.79 12.68
C THR A 52 -1.11 3.37 11.44
N ILE A 53 -1.70 3.14 10.26
CA ILE A 53 -1.18 3.68 8.99
C ILE A 53 -1.18 5.21 9.00
N GLN A 54 -2.29 5.83 9.40
CA GLN A 54 -2.45 7.28 9.50
C GLN A 54 -1.43 7.91 10.46
N ALA A 55 -1.24 7.31 11.63
CA ALA A 55 -0.27 7.79 12.61
C ALA A 55 1.15 7.77 12.03
N ASN A 56 1.54 6.65 11.41
CA ASN A 56 2.85 6.51 10.77
C ASN A 56 3.05 7.54 9.64
N LEU A 57 2.07 7.67 8.73
CA LEU A 57 2.19 8.54 7.56
C LEU A 57 2.24 10.03 7.93
N LYS A 58 1.66 10.43 9.07
CA LYS A 58 1.72 11.79 9.62
C LYS A 58 3.04 12.09 10.35
N THR A 59 3.74 11.07 10.85
CA THR A 59 4.89 11.25 11.74
C THR A 59 6.23 10.81 11.11
N SER A 60 6.17 10.05 10.02
CA SER A 60 7.33 9.57 9.26
C SER A 60 7.40 10.20 7.87
N LEU A 61 8.59 10.16 7.27
CA LEU A 61 8.82 10.59 5.88
C LEU A 61 8.20 9.64 4.85
N PHE A 62 7.78 8.44 5.27
CA PHE A 62 7.11 7.45 4.43
C PHE A 62 6.06 6.66 5.21
N GLY A 63 5.20 5.97 4.48
CA GLY A 63 4.20 5.06 5.04
C GLY A 63 3.38 4.42 3.91
N LEU A 64 2.23 3.86 4.24
CA LEU A 64 1.26 3.37 3.25
C LEU A 64 0.31 4.51 2.87
N TRP A 65 0.48 5.05 1.66
CA TRP A 65 -0.39 6.12 1.16
C TRP A 65 -1.73 5.56 0.69
N ALA A 66 -2.81 6.30 0.93
CA ALA A 66 -4.08 6.04 0.26
C ALA A 66 -3.94 6.35 -1.23
N VAL A 67 -4.48 5.50 -2.08
CA VAL A 67 -4.46 5.67 -3.54
C VAL A 67 -5.77 6.28 -4.00
N GLU A 68 -5.69 7.44 -4.61
CA GLU A 68 -6.74 8.04 -5.42
C GLU A 68 -6.41 7.82 -6.90
N ILE A 69 -7.38 7.34 -7.68
CA ILE A 69 -7.27 7.23 -9.13
C ILE A 69 -7.95 8.47 -9.71
N LEU A 70 -7.16 9.34 -10.34
CA LEU A 70 -7.62 10.61 -10.85
C LEU A 70 -8.79 10.39 -11.83
N ASP A 71 -9.85 11.18 -11.64
CA ASP A 71 -11.09 11.15 -12.43
C ASP A 71 -11.89 9.82 -12.40
N VAL A 72 -11.45 8.81 -11.62
CA VAL A 72 -12.09 7.49 -11.54
C VAL A 72 -12.60 7.18 -10.14
N ALA A 73 -11.71 7.22 -9.14
CA ALA A 73 -12.02 6.75 -7.80
C ALA A 73 -11.30 7.59 -6.74
N ARG A 74 -12.06 8.10 -5.77
CA ARG A 74 -11.49 8.85 -4.65
C ARG A 74 -10.62 8.01 -3.75
N PHE A 75 -10.86 6.70 -3.68
CA PHE A 75 -10.05 5.74 -2.92
C PHE A 75 -10.07 4.39 -3.63
N ALA A 76 -8.89 3.82 -3.85
CA ALA A 76 -8.70 2.54 -4.52
C ALA A 76 -7.94 1.52 -3.66
N GLY A 77 -7.49 1.89 -2.46
CA GLY A 77 -6.66 1.07 -1.59
C GLY A 77 -5.40 1.83 -1.12
N PHE A 78 -4.29 1.12 -0.94
CA PHE A 78 -3.02 1.72 -0.55
C PHE A 78 -1.83 1.17 -1.32
N ILE A 79 -0.79 2.00 -1.44
CA ILE A 79 0.55 1.64 -1.92
C ILE A 79 1.56 2.43 -1.10
N GLY A 80 2.66 1.83 -0.66
CA GLY A 80 3.70 2.58 0.04
C GLY A 80 4.78 1.74 0.69
N LEU A 81 5.53 2.38 1.59
CA LEU A 81 6.61 1.77 2.35
C LEU A 81 6.20 1.52 3.80
N SER A 82 6.67 0.42 4.38
CA SER A 82 6.50 0.12 5.80
C SER A 82 7.68 -0.63 6.37
N VAL A 83 7.85 -0.58 7.70
CA VAL A 83 8.78 -1.47 8.41
C VAL A 83 7.98 -2.72 8.82
N PRO A 84 8.26 -3.91 8.23
CA PRO A 84 7.54 -5.12 8.57
C PRO A 84 7.77 -5.52 10.03
N ARG A 85 6.73 -6.04 10.68
CA ARG A 85 6.76 -6.53 12.07
C ARG A 85 6.78 -8.06 12.08
N LEU A 86 7.86 -8.62 11.58
CA LEU A 86 8.08 -10.07 11.54
C LEU A 86 9.55 -10.37 11.83
N GLU A 87 9.82 -11.57 12.34
CA GLU A 87 11.18 -12.08 12.49
C GLU A 87 11.58 -12.84 11.23
N ALA A 88 12.60 -12.35 10.52
CA ALA A 88 13.14 -13.00 9.34
C ALA A 88 14.63 -12.67 9.15
N PRO A 89 15.39 -13.51 8.42
CA PRO A 89 16.83 -13.30 8.19
C PRO A 89 17.20 -11.99 7.48
N PHE A 90 16.26 -11.38 6.76
CA PHE A 90 16.46 -10.12 6.03
C PHE A 90 16.19 -8.86 6.89
N MET A 91 15.87 -9.01 8.18
CA MET A 91 15.60 -7.88 9.06
C MET A 91 16.89 -7.26 9.62
N PRO A 92 16.94 -5.93 9.83
CA PRO A 92 15.88 -4.94 9.62
C PRO A 92 15.69 -4.57 8.14
N ALA A 93 14.44 -4.34 7.73
CA ALA A 93 14.11 -4.02 6.34
C ALA A 93 13.05 -2.91 6.21
N ILE A 94 13.00 -2.30 5.02
CA ILE A 94 11.88 -1.47 4.57
C ILE A 94 11.22 -2.22 3.42
N GLU A 95 9.92 -2.48 3.57
CA GLU A 95 9.10 -3.20 2.60
C GLU A 95 8.28 -2.20 1.77
N ILE A 96 8.15 -2.46 0.47
CA ILE A 96 7.08 -1.89 -0.36
C ILE A 96 5.86 -2.82 -0.38
N ALA A 97 4.68 -2.26 -0.13
CA ALA A 97 3.43 -3.00 -0.08
C ALA A 97 2.31 -2.31 -0.87
N TRP A 98 1.37 -3.11 -1.36
CA TRP A 98 0.17 -2.65 -2.05
C TRP A 98 -1.03 -3.54 -1.73
N ARG A 99 -2.21 -2.92 -1.64
CA ARG A 99 -3.51 -3.59 -1.63
C ARG A 99 -4.53 -2.67 -2.29
N LEU A 100 -5.11 -3.11 -3.40
CA LEU A 100 -6.13 -2.36 -4.13
C LEU A 100 -7.46 -3.09 -4.08
N ALA A 101 -8.57 -2.36 -4.16
CA ALA A 101 -9.89 -2.95 -4.31
C ALA A 101 -9.99 -3.72 -5.63
N LEU A 102 -10.78 -4.80 -5.62
CA LEU A 102 -10.88 -5.76 -6.71
C LEU A 102 -11.21 -5.12 -8.07
N GLU A 103 -12.10 -4.12 -8.06
CA GLU A 103 -12.55 -3.38 -9.25
C GLU A 103 -11.45 -2.56 -9.95
N TYR A 104 -10.30 -2.37 -9.31
CA TYR A 104 -9.15 -1.62 -9.87
C TYR A 104 -7.97 -2.54 -10.24
N TRP A 105 -8.17 -3.86 -10.25
CA TRP A 105 -7.14 -4.81 -10.66
C TRP A 105 -7.02 -4.90 -12.18
N GLY A 106 -5.86 -5.31 -12.67
CA GLY A 106 -5.62 -5.48 -14.12
C GLY A 106 -5.23 -4.21 -14.88
N GLU A 107 -5.52 -3.03 -14.32
CA GLU A 107 -5.30 -1.72 -14.96
C GLU A 107 -3.88 -1.14 -14.79
N GLY A 108 -2.99 -1.88 -14.12
CA GLY A 108 -1.60 -1.48 -13.91
C GLY A 108 -1.36 -0.42 -12.82
N TYR A 109 -2.40 -0.04 -12.05
CA TYR A 109 -2.27 0.97 -10.99
C TYR A 109 -1.28 0.58 -9.89
N ALA A 110 -1.25 -0.69 -9.46
CA ALA A 110 -0.30 -1.15 -8.46
C ALA A 110 1.16 -0.95 -8.93
N THR A 111 1.47 -1.30 -10.18
CA THR A 111 2.80 -1.12 -10.77
C THR A 111 3.17 0.37 -10.88
N GLU A 112 2.27 1.21 -11.40
CA GLU A 112 2.51 2.65 -11.53
C GLU A 112 2.78 3.33 -10.18
N GLY A 113 1.93 3.05 -9.18
CA GLY A 113 2.10 3.60 -7.84
C GLY A 113 3.36 3.06 -7.16
N ALA A 114 3.66 1.77 -7.33
CA ALA A 114 4.86 1.17 -6.75
C ALA A 114 6.15 1.78 -7.33
N GLN A 115 6.20 2.02 -8.65
CA GLN A 115 7.33 2.70 -9.28
C GLN A 115 7.54 4.12 -8.74
N ALA A 116 6.45 4.87 -8.51
CA ALA A 116 6.54 6.20 -7.90
C ALA A 116 7.07 6.14 -6.46
N VAL A 117 6.65 5.14 -5.68
CA VAL A 117 7.12 4.91 -4.31
C VAL A 117 8.59 4.48 -4.29
N LEU A 118 9.02 3.57 -5.17
CA LEU A 118 10.42 3.17 -5.27
C LEU A 118 11.31 4.34 -5.68
N LYS A 119 10.88 5.15 -6.66
CA LYS A 119 11.58 6.37 -7.05
C LYS A 119 11.75 7.30 -5.86
N TYR A 120 10.69 7.54 -5.10
CA TYR A 120 10.76 8.35 -3.88
C TYR A 120 11.73 7.75 -2.84
N GLY A 121 11.65 6.44 -2.61
CA GLY A 121 12.51 5.71 -1.67
C GLY A 121 13.99 5.80 -2.00
N PHE A 122 14.36 5.56 -3.26
CA PHE A 122 15.76 5.58 -3.68
C PHE A 122 16.30 6.99 -3.93
N GLU A 123 15.53 7.87 -4.58
CA GLU A 123 16.04 9.19 -4.98
C GLU A 123 15.94 10.22 -3.85
N VAL A 124 14.88 10.20 -3.05
CA VAL A 124 14.62 11.22 -2.01
C VAL A 124 15.03 10.72 -0.64
N LEU A 125 14.54 9.54 -0.22
CA LEU A 125 14.86 8.98 1.09
C LEU A 125 16.27 8.36 1.15
N LYS A 126 16.90 8.14 -0.01
CA LYS A 126 18.23 7.52 -0.14
C LYS A 126 18.31 6.15 0.55
N LEU A 127 17.22 5.38 0.50
CA LEU A 127 17.21 4.04 1.07
C LEU A 127 18.17 3.14 0.27
N PRO A 128 19.04 2.36 0.93
CA PRO A 128 19.98 1.49 0.23
C PRO A 128 19.29 0.26 -0.37
N GLU A 129 18.18 -0.16 0.22
CA GLU A 129 17.42 -1.35 -0.17
C GLU A 129 15.94 -1.17 0.19
N ILE A 130 15.07 -1.72 -0.65
CA ILE A 130 13.63 -1.86 -0.42
C ILE A 130 13.26 -3.28 -0.85
N ILE A 131 12.59 -4.02 0.03
CA ILE A 131 12.18 -5.41 -0.23
C ILE A 131 10.68 -5.49 -0.51
N ALA A 132 10.24 -6.63 -1.05
CA ALA A 132 8.83 -7.00 -1.11
C ALA A 132 8.72 -8.50 -0.88
N PHE A 133 7.68 -8.95 -0.17
CA PHE A 133 7.42 -10.38 0.00
C PHE A 133 5.91 -10.68 -0.05
N THR A 134 5.59 -11.92 -0.38
CA THR A 134 4.20 -12.39 -0.47
C THR A 134 4.15 -13.91 -0.40
N ALA A 135 2.96 -14.49 -0.26
CA ALA A 135 2.78 -15.93 -0.34
C ALA A 135 3.19 -16.44 -1.73
N ALA A 136 3.88 -17.58 -1.81
CA ALA A 136 4.37 -18.14 -3.09
C ALA A 136 3.26 -18.36 -4.13
N ILE A 137 2.02 -18.54 -3.68
CA ILE A 137 0.83 -18.72 -4.52
C ILE A 137 0.19 -17.39 -4.99
N ASN A 138 0.59 -16.25 -4.43
CA ASN A 138 0.06 -14.93 -4.82
C ASN A 138 0.75 -14.42 -6.09
N LEU A 139 0.45 -15.08 -7.22
CA LEU A 139 1.06 -14.79 -8.51
C LEU A 139 0.75 -13.36 -9.00
N ARG A 140 -0.38 -12.77 -8.58
CA ARG A 140 -0.72 -11.38 -8.92
C ARG A 140 0.29 -10.40 -8.31
N SER A 141 0.62 -10.58 -7.02
CA SER A 141 1.60 -9.75 -6.33
C SER A 141 3.03 -9.99 -6.84
N ILE A 142 3.41 -11.25 -7.07
CA ILE A 142 4.72 -11.61 -7.64
C ILE A 142 4.95 -10.94 -9.00
N ARG A 143 3.92 -10.90 -9.86
CA ARG A 143 4.03 -10.22 -11.16
C ARG A 143 4.21 -8.70 -11.04
N VAL A 144 3.69 -8.07 -9.98
CA VAL A 144 3.98 -6.64 -9.72
C VAL A 144 5.44 -6.50 -9.30
N MET A 145 5.93 -7.33 -8.38
CA MET A 145 7.33 -7.33 -7.93
C MET A 145 8.32 -7.51 -9.10
N GLN A 146 8.01 -8.38 -10.05
CA GLN A 146 8.88 -8.63 -11.22
C GLN A 146 8.91 -7.49 -12.24
N ARG A 147 7.92 -6.59 -12.23
CA ARG A 147 7.79 -5.48 -13.18
C ARG A 147 8.42 -4.18 -12.71
N ILE A 148 8.73 -4.08 -11.42
CA ILE A 148 9.23 -2.86 -10.77
C ILE A 148 10.70 -2.97 -10.44
#